data_AF-G7H5S8-F1
#
_entry.id   AF-G7H5S8-F1
#
_cell.length_a   1.000
_cell.length_b   1.000
_cell.length_c   1.000
_cell.angle_alpha   90.00
_cell.angle_beta   90.00
_cell.angle_gamma   90.00
#
_symmetry.space_group_name_H-M   'P 1'
#
loop_
_entity.id
_entity.type
_entity.pdbx_description
1 polymer ?
#
loop_
_entity_poly.entity_id
_entity_poly.type
_entity_poly.pdbx_seq_one_letter_code
_entity_poly.pdbx_strand_id
1 'polypeptide(L)'
;MSTVVRPNHVPIVWRPSPLTMSLATCAAVAVALAVLAGRWQLFAFAAPMVGILAATARPRDDAAAVWVRADPSVARCFEAETIDALLYPECDAPQSILTITGVDVDPGVEVELDPGAAGTATIRATAERWGRYRVGTHVQAITRSGFFAASVVVPAVDLWVFPVADPPATPLPDAELPDRIGTHLTRHHGLGVEYADIRPYVPGDQLRAVNWRVSARRGQLHVTDRFTDRSADLVVVLDTHPQPRGPATAASDRVARGATQVVDSALQAADRVGVVTLGRQVRWLRPDIGRRQFYRVLDTILDADDAQRDEGTLVPRMAMPPNAIVIAFSTLLDTDFALALVDLRTRGHRVVAVDVLPGSPFADDTDATIARWWRLERSGMYRDLTAVGVDLVAWHPDVGLHLAMHVLGAGAGTGRRR
;
A
#
# COMPACT_ATOMS: atom_id res chain seq x y z
N MET A 1 -21.10 -30.83 13.96
CA MET A 1 -20.55 -29.73 14.78
C MET A 1 -19.41 -29.14 13.95
N SER A 2 -19.71 -28.13 13.14
CA SER A 2 -18.76 -27.58 12.17
C SER A 2 -17.63 -26.87 12.93
N THR A 3 -16.44 -27.45 12.88
CA THR A 3 -15.20 -26.83 13.35
C THR A 3 -14.96 -25.58 12.52
N VAL A 4 -15.17 -24.42 13.15
CA VAL A 4 -14.72 -23.14 12.61
C VAL A 4 -13.19 -23.19 12.60
N VAL A 5 -12.63 -23.55 11.44
CA VAL A 5 -11.19 -23.45 11.20
C VAL A 5 -10.85 -21.96 11.30
N ARG A 6 -10.21 -21.57 12.41
CA ARG A 6 -9.60 -20.25 12.52
C ARG A 6 -8.44 -20.21 11.52
N PRO A 7 -8.32 -19.16 10.69
CA PRO A 7 -7.44 -19.16 9.51
C PRO A 7 -5.94 -19.38 9.83
N ASN A 8 -5.52 -19.24 11.09
CA ASN A 8 -4.11 -19.36 11.50
C ASN A 8 -3.77 -20.70 12.18
N HIS A 9 -4.71 -21.63 12.29
CA HIS A 9 -4.47 -22.94 12.93
C HIS A 9 -4.07 -23.97 11.87
N VAL A 10 -2.82 -24.40 11.89
CA VAL A 10 -2.32 -25.41 10.94
C VAL A 10 -2.26 -26.77 11.64
N PRO A 11 -2.94 -27.81 11.13
CA PRO A 11 -2.90 -29.13 11.72
C PRO A 11 -1.50 -29.73 11.62
N ILE A 12 -1.05 -30.42 12.68
CA ILE A 12 0.26 -31.07 12.71
C ILE A 12 0.15 -32.58 12.59
N VAL A 13 1.10 -33.17 11.86
CA VAL A 13 1.25 -34.62 11.75
C VAL A 13 2.48 -35.05 12.53
N TRP A 14 2.26 -35.77 13.63
CA TRP A 14 3.33 -36.32 14.45
C TRP A 14 4.13 -37.37 13.71
N ARG A 15 5.45 -37.20 13.65
CA ARG A 15 6.41 -38.17 13.11
C ARG A 15 7.38 -38.62 14.21
N PRO A 16 7.92 -39.85 14.13
CA PRO A 16 9.01 -40.27 15.00
C PRO A 16 10.17 -39.28 14.93
N SER A 17 10.65 -38.83 16.08
CA SER A 17 11.79 -37.92 16.15
C SER A 17 13.10 -38.65 15.81
N PRO A 18 14.20 -37.92 15.53
CA PRO A 18 15.52 -38.52 15.35
C PRO A 18 15.98 -39.37 16.55
N LEU A 19 15.54 -39.04 17.77
CA LEU A 19 15.82 -39.81 18.99
C LEU A 19 15.09 -41.15 18.99
N THR A 20 13.84 -41.19 18.52
CA THR A 20 13.10 -42.44 18.34
C THR A 20 13.74 -43.32 17.29
N MET A 21 14.17 -42.71 16.17
CA MET A 21 14.87 -43.44 15.12
C MET A 21 16.21 -44.00 15.60
N SER A 22 17.00 -43.23 16.37
CA SER A 22 18.28 -43.69 16.89
C SER A 22 18.13 -44.80 17.94
N LEU A 23 17.12 -44.71 18.82
CA LEU A 23 16.80 -45.78 19.76
C LEU A 23 16.33 -47.04 19.04
N ALA A 24 15.49 -46.89 18.01
CA ALA A 24 15.00 -48.01 17.21
C ALA A 24 16.15 -48.70 16.44
N THR A 25 17.06 -47.94 15.84
CA THR A 25 18.22 -48.51 15.13
C THR A 25 19.19 -49.18 16.08
N CYS A 26 19.53 -48.58 17.22
CA CYS A 26 20.38 -49.20 18.24
C CYS A 26 19.76 -50.47 18.83
N ALA A 27 18.46 -50.46 19.12
CA ALA A 27 17.75 -51.65 19.59
C ALA A 27 17.75 -52.76 18.53
N ALA A 28 17.47 -52.42 17.27
CA ALA A 28 17.48 -53.36 16.15
C ALA A 28 18.87 -53.98 15.92
N VAL A 29 19.93 -53.16 15.97
CA VAL A 29 21.32 -53.63 15.81
C VAL A 29 21.72 -54.53 16.99
N ALA A 30 21.40 -54.16 18.23
CA ALA A 30 21.70 -54.97 19.41
C ALA A 30 20.98 -56.32 19.37
N VAL A 31 19.71 -56.35 18.96
CA VAL A 31 18.94 -57.59 18.77
C VAL A 31 19.52 -58.44 17.63
N ALA A 32 19.87 -57.82 16.49
CA ALA A 32 20.47 -58.54 15.37
C ALA A 32 21.82 -59.17 15.76
N LEU A 33 22.68 -58.43 16.47
CA LEU A 33 23.95 -58.94 16.99
C LEU A 33 23.74 -60.04 18.04
N ALA A 34 22.72 -59.93 18.89
CA ALA A 34 22.38 -60.97 19.86
C ALA A 34 22.06 -62.31 19.17
N VAL A 35 21.27 -62.26 18.09
CA VAL A 35 20.87 -63.43 17.30
C VAL A 35 22.06 -63.99 16.53
N LEU A 36 22.83 -63.14 15.83
CA LEU A 36 23.97 -63.58 15.02
C LEU A 36 25.12 -64.15 15.85
N ALA A 37 25.41 -63.57 17.02
CA ALA A 37 26.50 -64.02 17.89
C ALA A 37 26.08 -65.07 18.93
N GLY A 38 24.78 -65.40 19.02
CA GLY A 38 24.24 -66.31 20.04
C GLY A 38 24.40 -65.83 21.49
N ARG A 39 24.55 -64.51 21.71
CA ARG A 39 24.82 -63.91 23.02
C ARG A 39 23.58 -63.25 23.61
N TRP A 40 22.96 -63.87 24.60
CA TRP A 40 21.77 -63.34 25.26
C TRP A 40 22.00 -62.02 26.01
N GLN A 41 23.24 -61.71 26.41
CA GLN A 41 23.55 -60.45 27.11
C GLN A 41 23.22 -59.21 26.26
N LEU A 42 23.33 -59.32 24.94
CA LEU A 42 22.98 -58.24 24.01
C LEU A 42 21.47 -58.01 23.93
N PHE A 43 20.68 -59.05 24.17
CA PHE A 43 19.23 -58.92 24.29
C PHE A 43 18.82 -58.19 25.57
N ALA A 44 19.48 -58.51 26.69
CA ALA A 44 19.28 -57.79 27.96
C ALA A 44 19.64 -56.29 27.84
N PHE A 45 20.66 -55.97 27.03
CA PHE A 45 21.03 -54.59 26.71
C PHE A 45 19.97 -53.86 25.84
N ALA A 46 19.35 -54.54 24.88
CA ALA A 46 18.32 -53.97 24.01
C ALA A 46 16.95 -53.82 24.71
N ALA A 47 16.65 -54.66 25.71
CA ALA A 47 15.37 -54.70 26.42
C ALA A 47 14.86 -53.34 26.93
N PRO A 48 15.64 -52.47 27.61
CA PRO A 48 15.15 -51.16 28.04
C PRO A 48 14.79 -50.24 26.85
N MET A 49 15.52 -50.32 25.74
CA MET A 49 15.25 -49.49 24.55
C MET A 49 13.93 -49.91 23.87
N VAL A 50 13.72 -51.22 23.73
CA VAL A 50 12.46 -51.79 23.21
C VAL A 50 11.30 -51.48 24.16
N GLY A 51 11.52 -51.58 25.47
CA GLY A 51 10.54 -51.22 26.49
C GLY A 51 10.13 -49.74 26.41
N ILE A 52 11.08 -48.83 26.24
CA ILE A 52 10.81 -47.39 26.04
C ILE A 52 10.00 -47.17 24.76
N LEU A 53 10.41 -47.74 23.62
CA LEU A 53 9.69 -47.59 22.35
C LEU A 53 8.28 -48.18 22.38
N ALA A 54 8.06 -49.27 23.12
CA ALA A 54 6.75 -49.89 23.29
C ALA A 54 5.85 -49.09 24.27
N ALA A 55 6.44 -48.47 25.29
CA ALA A 55 5.72 -47.65 26.26
C ALA A 55 5.37 -46.26 25.73
N THR A 56 6.10 -45.76 24.71
CA THR A 56 5.78 -44.49 24.06
C THR A 56 4.56 -44.61 23.18
N ALA A 57 3.40 -44.25 23.71
CA ALA A 57 2.19 -44.13 22.91
C ALA A 57 2.34 -42.96 21.92
N ARG A 58 1.97 -43.20 20.66
CA ARG A 58 1.77 -42.12 19.69
C ARG A 58 0.76 -41.12 20.27
N PRO A 59 1.01 -39.79 20.19
CA PRO A 59 0.03 -38.79 20.62
C PRO A 59 -1.32 -39.10 19.96
N ARG A 60 -2.39 -39.19 20.77
CA ARG A 60 -3.74 -39.50 20.27
C ARG A 60 -4.39 -38.32 19.54
N ASP A 61 -3.83 -37.12 19.72
CA ASP A 61 -4.33 -35.87 19.15
C ASP A 61 -3.73 -35.63 17.75
N ASP A 62 -4.14 -36.44 16.77
CA ASP A 62 -3.86 -36.18 15.34
C ASP A 62 -4.60 -34.92 14.82
N ALA A 63 -5.49 -34.34 15.64
CA ALA A 63 -6.18 -33.07 15.38
C ALA A 63 -5.51 -31.85 16.04
N ALA A 64 -4.34 -32.01 16.68
CA ALA A 64 -3.62 -30.89 17.26
C ALA A 64 -3.24 -29.88 16.16
N ALA A 65 -3.45 -28.61 16.44
CA ALA A 65 -3.05 -27.51 15.57
C ALA A 65 -2.02 -26.61 16.25
N VAL A 66 -1.14 -26.04 15.44
CA VAL A 66 -0.15 -25.03 15.84
C VAL A 66 -0.52 -23.71 15.18
N TRP A 67 -0.42 -22.62 15.94
CA TRP A 67 -0.52 -21.26 15.43
C TRP A 67 0.55 -20.38 16.06
N VAL A 68 0.85 -19.25 15.43
CA VAL A 68 1.76 -18.24 15.97
C VAL A 68 0.96 -16.98 16.22
N ARG A 69 1.01 -16.49 17.45
CA ARG A 69 0.50 -15.16 17.80
C ARG A 69 1.66 -14.18 17.64
N ALA A 70 1.46 -13.16 16.81
CA ALA A 70 2.44 -12.11 16.61
C ALA A 70 1.99 -10.77 17.21
N ASP A 71 2.96 -9.99 17.70
CA ASP A 71 2.76 -8.62 18.16
C ASP A 71 3.80 -7.68 17.51
N PRO A 72 3.39 -6.82 16.55
CA PRO A 72 2.06 -6.74 15.94
C PRO A 72 1.80 -7.91 14.98
N SER A 73 0.53 -8.29 14.79
CA SER A 73 0.13 -9.29 13.77
C SER A 73 0.09 -8.74 12.34
N VAL A 74 -0.13 -7.43 12.22
CA VAL A 74 -0.05 -6.68 10.95
C VAL A 74 0.92 -5.53 11.16
N ALA A 75 2.10 -5.66 10.57
CA ALA A 75 3.16 -4.65 10.59
C ALA A 75 2.95 -3.67 9.43
N ARG A 76 3.01 -2.37 9.71
CA ARG A 76 2.87 -1.30 8.71
C ARG A 76 4.12 -0.43 8.72
N CYS A 77 4.88 -0.45 7.64
CA CYS A 77 6.11 0.34 7.44
C CYS A 77 6.08 1.06 6.10
N PHE A 78 7.03 1.98 5.92
CA PHE A 78 7.44 2.45 4.61
C PHE A 78 8.56 1.59 4.01
N GLU A 79 8.82 1.77 2.72
CA GLU A 79 9.96 1.12 2.05
C GLU A 79 11.28 1.37 2.79
N ALA A 80 12.11 0.33 2.85
CA ALA A 80 13.41 0.30 3.55
C ALA A 80 13.35 0.56 5.07
N GLU A 81 12.17 0.69 5.67
CA GLU A 81 12.02 0.73 7.13
C GLU A 81 12.02 -0.68 7.71
N THR A 82 12.81 -0.89 8.75
CA THR A 82 12.86 -2.15 9.51
C THR A 82 11.81 -2.16 10.61
N ILE A 83 11.02 -3.23 10.69
CA ILE A 83 10.07 -3.46 11.79
C ILE A 83 10.42 -4.73 12.55
N ASP A 84 10.32 -4.64 13.87
CA ASP A 84 10.42 -5.76 14.79
C ASP A 84 9.02 -6.31 15.12
N ALA A 85 8.85 -7.63 15.08
CA ALA A 85 7.64 -8.31 15.54
C ALA A 85 7.96 -9.50 16.44
N LEU A 86 7.26 -9.60 17.56
CA LEU A 86 7.42 -10.66 18.57
C LEU A 86 6.49 -11.84 18.27
N LEU A 87 7.04 -13.04 18.19
CA LEU A 87 6.34 -14.27 17.84
C LEU A 87 6.20 -15.18 19.06
N TYR A 88 4.96 -15.61 19.32
CA TYR A 88 4.59 -16.53 20.38
C TYR A 88 3.95 -17.77 19.76
N PRO A 89 4.68 -18.89 19.62
CA PRO A 89 4.09 -20.12 19.13
C PRO A 89 3.18 -20.74 20.18
N GLU A 90 2.00 -21.17 19.77
CA GLU A 90 0.97 -21.79 20.61
C GLU A 90 0.48 -23.08 19.92
N CYS A 91 0.04 -24.06 20.71
CA CYS A 91 -0.39 -25.37 20.21
C CYS A 91 -1.50 -25.92 21.10
N ASP A 92 -2.47 -26.60 20.49
CA ASP A 92 -3.56 -27.25 21.22
C ASP A 92 -3.09 -28.46 22.05
N ALA A 93 -1.91 -29.02 21.76
CA ALA A 93 -1.36 -30.14 22.50
C ALA A 93 -0.65 -29.67 23.79
N PRO A 94 -1.19 -29.95 25.00
CA PRO A 94 -0.68 -29.41 26.27
C PRO A 94 0.71 -29.94 26.69
N GLN A 95 1.29 -30.86 25.92
CA GLN A 95 2.56 -31.52 26.21
C GLN A 95 3.63 -31.32 25.13
N SER A 96 3.49 -30.32 24.24
CA SER A 96 4.52 -30.00 23.24
C SER A 96 5.39 -28.82 23.67
N ILE A 97 6.68 -28.92 23.39
CA ILE A 97 7.63 -27.81 23.37
C ILE A 97 7.68 -27.30 21.93
N LEU A 98 7.51 -25.99 21.75
CA LEU A 98 7.52 -25.35 20.45
C LEU A 98 8.82 -24.57 20.26
N THR A 99 9.37 -24.60 19.06
CA THR A 99 10.58 -23.85 18.70
C THR A 99 10.44 -23.33 17.29
N ILE A 100 10.67 -22.04 17.11
CA ILE A 100 10.75 -21.42 15.79
C ILE A 100 12.16 -21.67 15.25
N THR A 101 12.24 -22.29 14.08
CA THR A 101 13.49 -22.80 13.50
C THR A 101 13.93 -22.04 12.25
N GLY A 102 13.03 -21.25 11.66
CA GLY A 102 13.28 -20.50 10.45
C GLY A 102 12.07 -19.68 10.04
N VAL A 103 12.24 -18.93 8.95
CA VAL A 103 11.24 -18.03 8.39
C VAL A 103 11.03 -18.40 6.93
N ASP A 104 9.78 -18.34 6.49
CA ASP A 104 9.37 -18.49 5.09
C ASP A 104 8.81 -17.15 4.63
N VAL A 105 9.46 -16.50 3.65
CA VAL A 105 9.16 -15.11 3.26
C VAL A 105 8.83 -15.00 1.79
N ASP A 106 7.87 -14.13 1.48
CA ASP A 106 7.61 -13.73 0.11
C ASP A 106 8.84 -13.05 -0.52
N PRO A 107 9.04 -13.16 -1.85
CA PRO A 107 10.18 -12.53 -2.53
C PRO A 107 10.23 -11.02 -2.33
N GLY A 108 11.42 -10.48 -2.01
CA GLY A 108 11.64 -9.05 -1.82
C GLY A 108 11.56 -8.55 -0.39
N VAL A 109 11.38 -9.45 0.58
CA VAL A 109 11.51 -9.16 2.01
C VAL A 109 12.74 -9.86 2.57
N GLU A 110 13.56 -9.11 3.28
CA GLU A 110 14.64 -9.63 4.11
C GLU A 110 14.14 -9.74 5.55
N VAL A 111 14.32 -10.93 6.16
CA VAL A 111 13.94 -11.17 7.55
C VAL A 111 15.10 -11.79 8.32
N GLU A 112 15.47 -11.15 9.42
CA GLU A 112 16.37 -11.69 10.43
C GLU A 112 15.54 -12.29 11.57
N LEU A 113 15.88 -13.51 11.99
CA LEU A 113 15.22 -14.21 13.09
C LEU A 113 16.13 -14.26 14.31
N ASP A 114 15.74 -13.57 15.37
CA ASP A 114 16.38 -13.61 16.68
C ASP A 114 15.62 -14.56 17.60
N PRO A 115 16.14 -15.77 17.90
CA PRO A 115 15.48 -16.71 18.81
C PRO A 115 15.46 -16.16 20.25
N GLY A 116 14.29 -16.21 20.87
CA GLY A 116 14.03 -15.74 22.22
C GLY A 116 13.96 -16.85 23.28
N ALA A 117 13.57 -16.47 24.50
CA ALA A 117 13.39 -17.40 25.60
C ALA A 117 12.09 -18.20 25.47
N ALA A 118 12.08 -19.45 25.95
CA ALA A 118 10.88 -20.30 25.99
C ALA A 118 10.20 -20.53 24.62
N GLY A 119 10.97 -20.52 23.53
CA GLY A 119 10.48 -20.80 22.18
C GLY A 119 9.85 -19.59 21.48
N THR A 120 9.84 -18.41 22.11
CA THR A 120 9.52 -17.16 21.40
C THR A 120 10.63 -16.81 20.42
N ALA A 121 10.33 -15.95 19.45
CA ALA A 121 11.33 -15.37 18.58
C ALA A 121 10.93 -13.93 18.21
N THR A 122 11.93 -13.10 17.92
CA THR A 122 11.71 -11.78 17.34
C THR A 122 12.13 -11.85 15.89
N ILE A 123 11.30 -11.33 14.98
CA ILE A 123 11.69 -11.13 13.59
C ILE A 123 11.97 -9.65 13.35
N ARG A 124 13.03 -9.33 12.61
CA ARG A 124 13.26 -8.02 12.02
C ARG A 124 13.04 -8.12 10.53
N ALA A 125 12.02 -7.45 10.01
CA ALA A 125 11.64 -7.51 8.61
C ALA A 125 11.88 -6.16 7.91
N THR A 126 12.48 -6.21 6.72
CA THR A 126 12.68 -5.05 5.84
C THR A 126 12.32 -5.42 4.41
N ALA A 127 11.64 -4.52 3.71
CA ALA A 127 11.32 -4.68 2.30
C ALA A 127 11.73 -3.43 1.53
N GLU A 128 12.39 -3.61 0.38
CA GLU A 128 12.85 -2.50 -0.47
C GLU A 128 11.74 -1.93 -1.36
N ARG A 129 10.71 -2.73 -1.63
CA ARG A 129 9.58 -2.37 -2.48
C ARG A 129 8.30 -2.35 -1.67
N TRP A 130 7.43 -1.39 -1.97
CA TRP A 130 6.08 -1.35 -1.41
C TRP A 130 5.24 -2.54 -1.89
N GLY A 131 4.29 -2.96 -1.06
CA GLY A 131 3.46 -4.13 -1.34
C GLY A 131 2.95 -4.80 -0.08
N ARG A 132 2.24 -5.91 -0.29
CA ARG A 132 1.84 -6.82 0.79
C ARG A 132 2.69 -8.07 0.74
N TYR A 133 3.29 -8.38 1.87
CA TYR A 133 4.13 -9.53 2.03
C TYR A 133 3.66 -10.36 3.20
N ARG A 134 3.71 -11.68 3.06
CA ARG A 134 3.46 -12.62 4.13
C ARG A 134 4.77 -13.15 4.66
N VAL A 135 4.88 -13.15 5.98
CA VAL A 135 5.99 -13.76 6.70
C VAL A 135 5.45 -14.97 7.43
N GLY A 136 5.78 -16.15 6.92
CA GLY A 136 5.58 -17.44 7.57
C GLY A 136 6.76 -17.82 8.46
N THR A 137 6.55 -18.74 9.39
CA THR A 137 7.62 -19.30 10.22
C THR A 137 7.56 -20.81 10.27
N HIS A 138 8.74 -21.42 10.31
CA HIS A 138 8.90 -22.85 10.52
C HIS A 138 8.84 -23.14 12.02
N VAL A 139 7.74 -23.72 12.46
CA VAL A 139 7.55 -24.13 13.85
C VAL A 139 7.80 -25.63 13.97
N GLN A 140 8.73 -26.00 14.84
CA GLN A 140 8.96 -27.37 15.26
C GLN A 140 8.26 -27.61 16.60
N ALA A 141 7.37 -28.60 16.64
CA ALA A 141 6.74 -29.07 17.85
C ALA A 141 7.35 -30.42 18.25
N ILE A 142 7.83 -30.53 19.49
CA ILE A 142 8.39 -31.77 20.03
C ILE A 142 7.60 -32.13 21.28
N THR A 143 7.15 -33.37 21.40
CA THR A 143 6.53 -33.87 22.65
C THR A 143 7.52 -33.74 23.81
N ARG A 144 7.08 -33.47 25.05
CA ARG A 144 7.96 -33.41 26.24
C ARG A 144 8.84 -34.65 26.43
N SER A 145 8.41 -35.81 25.93
CA SER A 145 9.16 -37.06 25.97
C SER A 145 10.27 -37.14 24.91
N GLY A 146 10.27 -36.25 23.92
CA GLY A 146 11.27 -36.19 22.85
C GLY A 146 11.06 -37.20 21.72
N PHE A 147 10.08 -38.10 21.80
CA PHE A 147 9.93 -39.21 20.84
C PHE A 147 9.16 -38.85 19.56
N PHE A 148 8.35 -37.80 19.59
CA PHE A 148 7.62 -37.35 18.42
C PHE A 148 7.90 -35.88 18.14
N ALA A 149 8.08 -35.59 16.87
CA ALA A 149 8.27 -34.24 16.36
C ALA A 149 7.32 -33.98 15.19
N ALA A 150 6.86 -32.75 15.06
CA ALA A 150 6.18 -32.23 13.90
C ALA A 150 6.86 -30.94 13.46
N SER A 151 6.90 -30.69 12.16
CA SER A 151 7.40 -29.44 11.58
C SER A 151 6.36 -28.93 10.61
N VAL A 152 6.02 -27.66 10.74
CA VAL A 152 4.96 -27.02 9.98
C VAL A 152 5.32 -25.56 9.71
N VAL A 153 4.93 -25.06 8.54
CA VAL A 153 5.01 -23.64 8.21
C VAL A 153 3.69 -22.99 8.62
N VAL A 154 3.78 -21.94 9.43
CA VAL A 154 2.63 -21.23 9.97
C VAL A 154 2.73 -19.76 9.59
N PRO A 155 1.67 -19.14 9.03
CA PRO A 155 1.63 -17.69 8.83
C PRO A 155 1.83 -16.97 10.16
N ALA A 156 2.77 -16.03 10.22
CA ALA A 156 3.13 -15.33 11.44
C ALA A 156 2.72 -13.84 11.40
N VAL A 157 3.17 -13.11 10.38
CA VAL A 157 2.97 -11.65 10.26
C VAL A 157 2.60 -11.27 8.83
N ASP A 158 1.62 -10.38 8.68
CA ASP A 158 1.36 -9.67 7.44
C ASP A 158 2.12 -8.33 7.46
N LEU A 159 3.03 -8.14 6.50
CA LEU A 159 3.82 -6.93 6.35
C LEU A 159 3.22 -6.06 5.22
N TRP A 160 2.75 -4.87 5.58
CA TRP A 160 2.19 -3.89 4.66
C TRP A 160 3.19 -2.75 4.50
N VAL A 161 3.82 -2.70 3.34
CA VAL A 161 4.91 -1.77 3.03
C VAL A 161 4.35 -0.69 2.13
N PHE A 162 4.39 0.55 2.57
CA PHE A 162 3.88 1.69 1.84
C PHE A 162 4.97 2.37 1.01
N PRO A 163 4.65 2.86 -0.20
CA PRO A 163 5.60 3.63 -1.00
C PRO A 163 6.02 4.90 -0.25
N VAL A 164 7.29 5.27 -0.38
CA VAL A 164 7.79 6.55 0.16
C VAL A 164 7.44 7.69 -0.80
N ALA A 165 6.92 8.79 -0.25
CA ALA A 165 6.74 10.04 -0.98
C ALA A 165 8.08 10.79 -1.11
N ASP A 166 8.35 11.35 -2.28
CA ASP A 166 9.46 12.29 -2.43
C ASP A 166 9.18 13.58 -1.62
N PRO A 167 10.20 14.13 -0.91
CA PRO A 167 10.00 15.19 0.07
C PRO A 167 9.49 16.55 -0.43
N PRO A 168 9.63 16.98 -1.71
CA PRO A 168 9.11 18.28 -2.13
C PRO A 168 7.58 18.25 -2.23
N ALA A 169 6.93 19.23 -1.61
CA ALA A 169 5.50 19.43 -1.74
C ALA A 169 5.11 19.61 -3.22
N THR A 170 4.09 18.87 -3.66
CA THR A 170 3.58 18.98 -5.03
C THR A 170 2.55 20.10 -5.11
N PRO A 171 2.73 21.10 -5.98
CA PRO A 171 1.75 22.18 -6.12
C PRO A 171 0.44 21.65 -6.71
N LEU A 172 -0.69 22.11 -6.16
CA LEU A 172 -2.00 21.87 -6.75
C LEU A 172 -2.25 22.81 -7.94
N PRO A 173 -2.97 22.37 -8.98
CA PRO A 173 -3.33 23.23 -10.09
C PRO A 173 -4.32 24.31 -9.66
N ASP A 174 -4.25 25.47 -10.31
CA ASP A 174 -5.25 26.53 -10.13
C ASP A 174 -6.66 26.00 -10.47
N ALA A 175 -7.59 26.12 -9.51
CA ALA A 175 -8.98 25.70 -9.66
C ALA A 175 -9.93 26.59 -8.84
N GLU A 176 -11.22 26.57 -9.20
CA GLU A 176 -12.26 27.17 -8.36
C GLU A 176 -12.52 26.27 -7.14
N LEU A 177 -12.07 26.71 -5.97
CA LEU A 177 -12.18 25.92 -4.75
C LEU A 177 -13.54 26.08 -4.07
N PRO A 178 -14.06 25.01 -3.41
CA PRO A 178 -15.27 25.06 -2.59
C PRO A 178 -15.19 26.14 -1.50
N ASP A 179 -16.34 26.72 -1.12
CA ASP A 179 -16.42 27.77 -0.10
C ASP A 179 -16.26 27.19 1.32
N ARG A 180 -15.02 26.85 1.67
CA ARG A 180 -14.64 26.20 2.91
C ARG A 180 -13.28 26.74 3.33
N ILE A 181 -13.08 27.13 4.59
CA ILE A 181 -11.82 27.72 5.06
C ILE A 181 -10.66 26.75 4.77
N GLY A 182 -9.54 27.28 4.28
CA GLY A 182 -8.31 26.51 4.06
C GLY A 182 -7.11 27.41 3.84
N THR A 183 -6.11 26.92 3.12
CA THR A 183 -4.79 27.55 2.98
C THR A 183 -4.54 28.12 1.59
N HIS A 184 -5.41 27.83 0.62
CA HIS A 184 -5.23 28.27 -0.77
C HIS A 184 -5.93 29.59 -1.01
N LEU A 185 -5.17 30.57 -1.49
CA LEU A 185 -5.71 31.85 -1.92
C LEU A 185 -6.63 31.66 -3.13
N THR A 186 -7.87 32.16 -3.04
CA THR A 186 -8.76 32.17 -4.20
C THR A 186 -9.02 33.58 -4.70
N ARG A 187 -9.37 33.71 -5.99
CA ARG A 187 -9.78 34.98 -6.61
C ARG A 187 -11.11 35.53 -6.07
N HIS A 188 -11.74 34.83 -5.11
CA HIS A 188 -12.98 35.26 -4.50
C HIS A 188 -12.72 36.26 -3.38
N HIS A 189 -13.35 37.43 -3.47
CA HIS A 189 -13.34 38.43 -2.42
C HIS A 189 -14.13 37.95 -1.20
N GLY A 190 -13.60 38.17 0.01
CA GLY A 190 -14.22 37.77 1.26
C GLY A 190 -13.35 38.03 2.49
N LEU A 191 -13.43 37.12 3.46
CA LEU A 191 -12.91 37.32 4.83
C LEU A 191 -11.48 36.79 5.07
N GLY A 192 -10.72 36.43 4.03
CA GLY A 192 -9.36 35.92 4.23
C GLY A 192 -8.37 37.03 4.60
N VAL A 193 -7.07 36.69 4.62
CA VAL A 193 -6.03 37.57 5.18
C VAL A 193 -5.38 38.46 4.13
N GLU A 194 -5.28 37.97 2.89
CA GLU A 194 -4.55 38.65 1.80
C GLU A 194 -5.33 39.82 1.20
N TYR A 195 -4.62 40.92 0.92
CA TYR A 195 -5.18 42.13 0.32
C TYR A 195 -5.62 41.89 -1.13
N ALA A 196 -6.88 42.18 -1.45
CA ALA A 196 -7.38 42.15 -2.82
C ALA A 196 -7.45 43.57 -3.42
N ASP A 197 -8.32 44.43 -2.86
CA ASP A 197 -8.51 45.81 -3.34
C ASP A 197 -9.10 46.71 -2.23
N ILE A 198 -9.19 48.02 -2.48
CA ILE A 198 -9.90 48.98 -1.63
C ILE A 198 -11.05 49.60 -2.42
N ARG A 199 -12.27 49.31 -1.99
CA ARG A 199 -13.50 49.82 -2.60
C ARG A 199 -14.29 50.73 -1.65
N PRO A 200 -15.20 51.56 -2.17
CA PRO A 200 -16.15 52.29 -1.34
C PRO A 200 -16.99 51.34 -0.47
N TYR A 201 -17.28 51.75 0.77
CA TYR A 201 -18.16 51.04 1.68
C TYR A 201 -19.58 50.97 1.13
N VAL A 202 -20.19 49.79 1.18
CA VAL A 202 -21.59 49.55 0.83
C VAL A 202 -22.34 49.10 2.10
N PRO A 203 -23.58 49.57 2.33
CA PRO A 203 -24.40 49.09 3.45
C PRO A 203 -24.50 47.55 3.47
N GLY A 204 -24.02 46.93 4.54
CA GLY A 204 -23.88 45.47 4.67
C GLY A 204 -22.44 45.02 4.91
N ASP A 205 -21.46 45.85 4.54
CA ASP A 205 -20.05 45.60 4.84
C ASP A 205 -19.76 45.66 6.34
N GLN A 206 -18.83 44.82 6.79
CA GLN A 206 -18.46 44.76 8.20
C GLN A 206 -17.56 45.96 8.56
N LEU A 207 -17.92 46.69 9.62
CA LEU A 207 -17.17 47.87 10.08
C LEU A 207 -15.70 47.56 10.40
N ARG A 208 -15.38 46.33 10.82
CA ARG A 208 -13.99 45.90 11.07
C ARG A 208 -13.11 45.88 9.81
N ALA A 209 -13.71 45.82 8.63
CA ALA A 209 -13.00 45.81 7.36
C ALA A 209 -12.74 47.24 6.82
N VAL A 210 -13.25 48.29 7.49
CA VAL A 210 -13.04 49.68 7.10
C VAL A 210 -11.57 50.06 7.21
N ASN A 211 -11.02 50.57 6.12
CA ASN A 211 -9.68 51.14 6.08
C ASN A 211 -9.75 52.60 6.55
N TRP A 212 -9.60 52.82 7.86
CA TRP A 212 -9.70 54.16 8.45
C TRP A 212 -8.70 55.16 7.85
N ARG A 213 -7.50 54.70 7.47
CA ARG A 213 -6.47 55.57 6.89
C ARG A 213 -6.86 56.10 5.51
N VAL A 214 -7.40 55.23 4.64
CA VAL A 214 -7.87 55.66 3.31
C VAL A 214 -9.16 56.45 3.43
N SER A 215 -10.06 56.04 4.31
CA SER A 215 -11.34 56.71 4.55
C SER A 215 -11.15 58.16 5.01
N ALA A 216 -10.21 58.40 5.94
CA ALA A 216 -9.88 59.74 6.43
C ALA A 216 -9.29 60.64 5.33
N ARG A 217 -8.50 60.09 4.40
CA ARG A 217 -7.90 60.85 3.29
C ARG A 217 -8.89 61.19 2.17
N ARG A 218 -9.84 60.28 1.90
CA ARG A 218 -10.81 60.43 0.80
C ARG A 218 -12.13 61.06 1.24
N GLY A 219 -12.35 61.25 2.54
CA GLY A 219 -13.58 61.84 3.10
C GLY A 219 -14.82 60.94 2.96
N GLN A 220 -14.64 59.67 2.57
CA GLN A 220 -15.71 58.67 2.39
C GLN A 220 -15.23 57.32 2.91
N LEU A 221 -16.12 56.51 3.47
CA LEU A 221 -15.78 55.18 4.00
C LEU A 221 -15.32 54.26 2.87
N HIS A 222 -14.15 53.65 3.06
CA HIS A 222 -13.59 52.64 2.18
C HIS A 222 -13.30 51.37 2.98
N VAL A 223 -13.52 50.22 2.36
CA VAL A 223 -13.31 48.89 2.93
C VAL A 223 -12.14 48.23 2.22
N THR A 224 -11.28 47.54 2.97
CA THR A 224 -10.26 46.67 2.39
C THR A 224 -10.89 45.32 2.10
N ASP A 225 -11.12 45.03 0.81
CA ASP A 225 -11.49 43.68 0.36
C ASP A 225 -10.27 42.79 0.43
N ARG A 226 -10.49 41.56 0.86
CA ARG A 226 -9.45 40.53 0.98
C ARG A 226 -9.83 39.32 0.15
N PHE A 227 -8.86 38.55 -0.31
CA PHE A 227 -9.13 37.25 -0.92
C PHE A 227 -9.52 36.24 0.16
N THR A 228 -10.26 35.19 -0.20
CA THR A 228 -10.67 34.13 0.73
C THR A 228 -9.74 32.94 0.61
N ASP A 229 -9.23 32.47 1.75
CA ASP A 229 -8.44 31.24 1.83
C ASP A 229 -9.38 30.04 1.89
N ARG A 230 -9.27 29.13 0.91
CA ARG A 230 -10.16 27.97 0.76
C ARG A 230 -9.41 26.65 0.84
N SER A 231 -10.08 25.59 1.29
CA SER A 231 -9.57 24.23 1.26
C SER A 231 -9.97 23.54 -0.03
N ALA A 232 -9.04 22.79 -0.62
CA ALA A 232 -9.30 21.98 -1.79
C ALA A 232 -9.93 20.63 -1.40
N ASP A 233 -10.86 20.16 -2.21
CA ASP A 233 -11.21 18.74 -2.27
C ASP A 233 -10.42 18.11 -3.42
N LEU A 234 -9.42 17.31 -3.10
CA LEU A 234 -8.58 16.60 -4.06
C LEU A 234 -9.02 15.14 -4.15
N VAL A 235 -9.16 14.63 -5.36
CA VAL A 235 -9.36 13.19 -5.61
C VAL A 235 -8.26 12.70 -6.52
N VAL A 236 -7.46 11.76 -6.02
CA VAL A 236 -6.42 11.10 -6.81
C VAL A 236 -7.02 9.88 -7.52
N VAL A 237 -6.88 9.80 -8.83
CA VAL A 237 -7.40 8.69 -9.64
C VAL A 237 -6.23 7.85 -10.14
N LEU A 238 -6.22 6.56 -9.82
CA LEU A 238 -5.12 5.66 -10.15
C LEU A 238 -5.55 4.68 -11.23
N ASP A 239 -4.75 4.64 -12.29
CA ASP A 239 -4.85 3.60 -13.29
C ASP A 239 -4.19 2.32 -12.80
N THR A 240 -5.03 1.31 -12.62
CA THR A 240 -4.66 -0.03 -12.17
C THR A 240 -4.97 -1.07 -13.24
N HIS A 241 -5.19 -0.65 -14.49
CA HIS A 241 -5.39 -1.57 -15.60
C HIS A 241 -4.13 -2.43 -15.82
N PRO A 242 -4.28 -3.71 -16.22
CA PRO A 242 -3.15 -4.57 -16.52
C PRO A 242 -2.24 -3.94 -17.59
N GLN A 243 -0.97 -3.75 -17.25
CA GLN A 243 0.01 -3.19 -18.17
C GLN A 243 0.75 -4.29 -18.95
N PRO A 244 1.21 -4.00 -20.19
CA PRO A 244 2.09 -4.91 -20.90
C PRO A 244 3.42 -5.07 -20.15
N ARG A 245 4.00 -6.27 -20.25
CA ARG A 245 5.31 -6.56 -19.65
C ARG A 245 6.38 -5.64 -20.24
N GLY A 246 7.28 -5.16 -19.39
CA GLY A 246 8.38 -4.27 -19.78
C GLY A 246 8.22 -2.87 -19.16
N PRO A 247 8.59 -1.81 -19.90
CA PRO A 247 8.60 -0.44 -19.38
C PRO A 247 7.27 0.04 -18.78
N ALA A 248 6.14 -0.40 -19.33
CA ALA A 248 4.82 -0.02 -18.82
C ALA A 248 4.54 -0.60 -17.42
N THR A 249 4.90 -1.86 -17.16
CA THR A 249 4.78 -2.47 -15.83
C THR A 249 5.67 -1.75 -14.81
N ALA A 250 6.90 -1.39 -15.20
CA ALA A 250 7.79 -0.61 -14.33
C ALA A 250 7.26 0.81 -14.07
N ALA A 251 6.52 1.38 -15.02
CA ALA A 251 5.90 2.70 -14.88
C ALA A 251 4.69 2.70 -13.93
N SER A 252 3.96 1.58 -13.80
CA SER A 252 2.88 1.43 -12.81
C SER A 252 3.35 1.65 -11.37
N ASP A 253 4.59 1.31 -11.05
CA ASP A 253 5.18 1.58 -9.73
C ASP A 253 5.14 3.08 -9.38
N ARG A 254 5.36 3.93 -10.40
CA ARG A 254 5.35 5.39 -10.23
C ARG A 254 3.94 5.94 -10.01
N VAL A 255 2.88 5.25 -10.46
CA VAL A 255 1.49 5.64 -10.16
C VAL A 255 1.29 5.72 -8.64
N ALA A 256 1.70 4.69 -7.91
CA ALA A 256 1.57 4.62 -6.45
C ALA A 256 2.45 5.66 -5.73
N ARG A 257 3.69 5.86 -6.19
CA ARG A 257 4.62 6.85 -5.62
C ARG A 257 4.13 8.29 -5.81
N GLY A 258 3.75 8.64 -7.04
CA GLY A 258 3.23 9.97 -7.36
C GLY A 258 1.94 10.28 -6.61
N ALA A 259 1.05 9.29 -6.51
CA ALA A 259 -0.17 9.39 -5.70
C ALA A 259 0.15 9.68 -4.24
N THR A 260 1.05 8.89 -3.65
CA THR A 260 1.46 9.05 -2.25
C THR A 260 2.06 10.43 -1.98
N GLN A 261 2.90 10.93 -2.89
CA GLN A 261 3.46 12.28 -2.79
C GLN A 261 2.39 13.38 -2.85
N VAL A 262 1.43 13.28 -3.77
CA VAL A 262 0.34 14.25 -3.90
C VAL A 262 -0.60 14.21 -2.70
N VAL A 263 -0.93 13.01 -2.21
CA VAL A 263 -1.79 12.81 -1.03
C VAL A 263 -1.12 13.38 0.22
N ASP A 264 0.16 13.09 0.44
CA ASP A 264 0.91 13.64 1.58
C ASP A 264 0.96 15.17 1.52
N SER A 265 1.34 15.73 0.37
CA SER A 265 1.43 17.18 0.16
C SER A 265 0.10 17.89 0.45
N ALA A 266 -1.02 17.37 -0.06
CA ALA A 266 -2.34 17.97 0.11
C ALA A 266 -2.84 17.83 1.56
N LEU A 267 -2.61 16.69 2.22
CA LEU A 267 -2.99 16.52 3.63
C LEU A 267 -2.15 17.42 4.56
N GLN A 268 -0.88 17.64 4.25
CA GLN A 268 -0.04 18.61 4.96
C GLN A 268 -0.53 20.05 4.78
N ALA A 269 -1.09 20.39 3.62
CA ALA A 269 -1.75 21.68 3.36
C ALA A 269 -3.15 21.81 4.01
N ALA A 270 -3.58 20.81 4.78
CA ALA A 270 -4.92 20.70 5.38
C ALA A 270 -6.07 20.62 4.36
N ASP A 271 -5.80 20.15 3.15
CA ASP A 271 -6.82 19.84 2.16
C ASP A 271 -7.45 18.47 2.42
N ARG A 272 -8.62 18.24 1.83
CA ARG A 272 -9.31 16.95 1.88
C ARG A 272 -8.87 16.10 0.70
N VAL A 273 -8.44 14.88 0.97
CA VAL A 273 -7.95 13.98 -0.08
C VAL A 273 -8.74 12.69 -0.13
N GLY A 274 -9.23 12.34 -1.31
CA GLY A 274 -9.84 11.06 -1.64
C GLY A 274 -9.00 10.31 -2.69
N VAL A 275 -9.29 9.03 -2.86
CA VAL A 275 -8.63 8.19 -3.87
C VAL A 275 -9.66 7.35 -4.62
N VAL A 276 -9.42 7.10 -5.89
CA VAL A 276 -10.20 6.18 -6.74
C VAL A 276 -9.22 5.31 -7.52
N THR A 277 -9.42 4.00 -7.52
CA THR A 277 -8.70 3.07 -8.39
C THR A 277 -9.63 2.68 -9.55
N LEU A 278 -9.11 2.66 -10.78
CA LEU A 278 -9.83 2.21 -11.98
C LEU A 278 -9.01 1.13 -12.68
N GLY A 279 -9.66 0.07 -13.18
CA GLY A 279 -8.98 -1.06 -13.81
C GLY A 279 -9.42 -2.39 -13.21
N ARG A 280 -8.53 -3.07 -12.47
CA ARG A 280 -8.79 -4.40 -11.90
C ARG A 280 -10.03 -4.44 -11.01
N GLN A 281 -10.17 -3.43 -10.16
CA GLN A 281 -11.34 -3.23 -9.31
C GLN A 281 -11.54 -1.73 -9.07
N VAL A 282 -12.79 -1.29 -9.18
CA VAL A 282 -13.16 0.06 -8.73
C VAL A 282 -13.27 0.11 -7.22
N ARG A 283 -12.32 0.77 -6.57
CA ARG A 283 -12.37 1.13 -5.15
C ARG A 283 -12.26 2.64 -5.01
N TRP A 284 -12.86 3.19 -3.97
CA TRP A 284 -12.74 4.61 -3.71
C TRP A 284 -12.91 4.94 -2.24
N LEU A 285 -12.26 6.03 -1.85
CA LEU A 285 -12.44 6.70 -0.58
C LEU A 285 -12.80 8.16 -0.83
N ARG A 286 -13.85 8.62 -0.15
CA ARG A 286 -14.24 10.05 -0.18
C ARG A 286 -13.13 10.92 0.41
N PRO A 287 -13.04 12.19 -0.06
CA PRO A 287 -12.13 13.15 0.54
C PRO A 287 -12.37 13.37 2.03
N ASP A 288 -11.28 13.28 2.80
CA ASP A 288 -11.24 13.53 4.23
C ASP A 288 -9.88 14.13 4.61
N ILE A 289 -9.71 14.57 5.86
CA ILE A 289 -8.49 15.22 6.35
C ILE A 289 -7.69 14.34 7.31
N GLY A 290 -6.43 14.73 7.50
CA GLY A 290 -5.57 14.26 8.58
C GLY A 290 -4.87 12.93 8.33
N ARG A 291 -3.98 12.57 9.27
CA ARG A 291 -3.08 11.42 9.15
C ARG A 291 -3.81 10.07 9.05
N ARG A 292 -5.01 9.96 9.61
CA ARG A 292 -5.81 8.73 9.48
C ARG A 292 -6.28 8.51 8.05
N GLN A 293 -6.60 9.59 7.33
CA GLN A 293 -6.96 9.52 5.92
C GLN A 293 -5.76 9.13 5.06
N PHE A 294 -4.56 9.63 5.38
CA PHE A 294 -3.32 9.24 4.69
C PHE A 294 -3.15 7.71 4.63
N TYR A 295 -3.17 7.03 5.78
CA TYR A 295 -3.03 5.58 5.82
C TYR A 295 -4.20 4.84 5.15
N ARG A 296 -5.43 5.34 5.23
CA ARG A 296 -6.57 4.73 4.52
C ARG A 296 -6.41 4.80 3.00
N VAL A 297 -5.90 5.92 2.50
CA VAL A 297 -5.58 6.08 1.08
C VAL A 297 -4.51 5.06 0.69
N LEU A 298 -3.41 4.98 1.45
CA LEU A 298 -2.34 4.02 1.17
C LEU A 298 -2.82 2.56 1.22
N ASP A 299 -3.66 2.19 2.20
CA ASP A 299 -4.27 0.86 2.26
C ASP A 299 -5.09 0.56 0.98
N THR A 300 -5.79 1.57 0.43
CA THR A 300 -6.56 1.44 -0.82
C THR A 300 -5.66 1.30 -2.04
N ILE A 301 -4.49 1.96 -2.04
CA ILE A 301 -3.47 1.80 -3.09
C ILE A 301 -2.89 0.39 -3.05
N LEU A 302 -2.56 -0.13 -1.86
CA LEU A 302 -2.07 -1.50 -1.69
C LEU A 302 -3.13 -2.54 -2.09
N ASP A 303 -4.41 -2.28 -1.79
CA ASP A 303 -5.52 -3.13 -2.19
C ASP A 303 -5.74 -3.19 -3.70
N ALA A 304 -5.25 -2.22 -4.47
CA ALA A 304 -5.49 -2.16 -5.90
C ALA A 304 -4.94 -3.39 -6.66
N ASP A 305 -3.86 -3.99 -6.18
CA ASP A 305 -3.16 -5.09 -6.88
C ASP A 305 -3.78 -6.47 -6.60
N ASP A 306 -4.40 -6.64 -5.41
CA ASP A 306 -4.73 -7.94 -4.82
C ASP A 306 -6.11 -8.53 -5.23
N ALA A 307 -6.87 -7.85 -6.09
CA ALA A 307 -8.28 -8.19 -6.36
C ALA A 307 -8.58 -9.02 -7.62
N GLN A 308 -9.66 -9.82 -7.50
CA GLN A 308 -10.42 -10.42 -8.60
C GLN A 308 -11.17 -9.33 -9.39
N ARG A 309 -11.31 -9.55 -10.70
CA ARG A 309 -11.87 -8.59 -11.66
C ARG A 309 -13.31 -8.20 -11.32
N ASP A 310 -13.49 -6.92 -11.04
CA ASP A 310 -14.78 -6.23 -11.19
C ASP A 310 -14.49 -4.98 -12.02
N GLU A 311 -14.62 -5.12 -13.34
CA GLU A 311 -14.25 -4.10 -14.31
C GLU A 311 -15.28 -2.97 -14.26
N GLY A 312 -14.88 -1.84 -13.68
CA GLY A 312 -15.66 -0.61 -13.74
C GLY A 312 -14.86 0.46 -14.48
N THR A 313 -15.44 0.94 -15.57
CA THR A 313 -14.83 1.93 -16.49
C THR A 313 -14.91 3.36 -15.94
N LEU A 314 -15.91 3.67 -15.10
CA LEU A 314 -16.21 5.06 -14.72
C LEU A 314 -16.08 5.32 -13.22
N VAL A 315 -15.63 6.54 -12.88
CA VAL A 315 -15.57 7.00 -11.50
C VAL A 315 -16.98 7.17 -10.93
N PRO A 316 -17.31 6.53 -9.79
CA PRO A 316 -18.61 6.69 -9.14
C PRO A 316 -18.85 8.14 -8.72
N ARG A 317 -20.05 8.68 -8.98
CA ARG A 317 -20.42 10.06 -8.59
C ARG A 317 -20.23 10.32 -7.09
N MET A 318 -20.46 9.29 -6.26
CA MET A 318 -20.30 9.39 -4.81
C MET A 318 -18.85 9.55 -4.33
N ALA A 319 -17.87 9.21 -5.17
CA ALA A 319 -16.45 9.38 -4.88
C ALA A 319 -15.98 10.82 -5.11
N MET A 320 -16.77 11.63 -5.84
CA MET A 320 -16.35 12.92 -6.37
C MET A 320 -17.20 14.06 -5.80
N PRO A 321 -16.69 14.84 -4.84
CA PRO A 321 -17.36 16.05 -4.38
C PRO A 321 -17.50 17.11 -5.51
N PRO A 322 -18.48 18.02 -5.41
CA PRO A 322 -18.57 19.17 -6.32
C PRO A 322 -17.27 19.97 -6.33
N ASN A 323 -16.84 20.43 -7.50
CA ASN A 323 -15.62 21.23 -7.70
C ASN A 323 -14.32 20.59 -7.17
N ALA A 324 -14.30 19.26 -6.99
CA ALA A 324 -13.08 18.57 -6.65
C ALA A 324 -12.04 18.69 -7.78
N ILE A 325 -10.78 18.87 -7.38
CA ILE A 325 -9.61 18.76 -8.26
C ILE A 325 -9.31 17.27 -8.43
N VAL A 326 -9.11 16.85 -9.66
CA VAL A 326 -8.73 15.48 -10.00
C VAL A 326 -7.30 15.46 -10.49
N ILE A 327 -6.45 14.68 -9.82
CA ILE A 327 -5.11 14.35 -10.30
C ILE A 327 -5.09 12.86 -10.59
N ALA A 328 -4.97 12.51 -11.86
CA ALA A 328 -4.96 11.13 -12.33
C ALA A 328 -3.55 10.68 -12.67
N PHE A 329 -3.16 9.47 -12.26
CA PHE A 329 -1.87 8.86 -12.60
C PHE A 329 -2.10 7.63 -13.47
N SER A 330 -1.50 7.59 -14.66
CA SER A 330 -1.70 6.52 -15.63
C SER A 330 -0.57 6.42 -16.64
N THR A 331 -0.39 5.25 -17.25
CA THR A 331 0.45 5.07 -18.44
C THR A 331 -0.24 5.55 -19.74
N LEU A 332 -1.54 5.87 -19.64
CA LEU A 332 -2.45 6.25 -20.72
C LEU A 332 -2.44 5.25 -21.87
N LEU A 333 -2.31 3.96 -21.56
CA LEU A 333 -2.43 2.87 -22.53
C LEU A 333 -3.88 2.38 -22.68
N ASP A 334 -4.68 2.55 -21.62
CA ASP A 334 -6.05 2.05 -21.58
C ASP A 334 -7.06 3.12 -22.01
N THR A 335 -7.97 2.75 -22.91
CA THR A 335 -8.98 3.66 -23.45
C THR A 335 -10.08 3.96 -22.43
N ASP A 336 -10.44 2.99 -21.58
CA ASP A 336 -11.46 3.16 -20.55
C ASP A 336 -11.03 4.19 -19.52
N PHE A 337 -9.74 4.18 -19.16
CA PHE A 337 -9.17 5.21 -18.30
C PHE A 337 -9.24 6.60 -18.95
N ALA A 338 -8.89 6.71 -20.23
CA ALA A 338 -8.99 7.98 -20.96
C ALA A 338 -10.44 8.50 -21.03
N LEU A 339 -11.41 7.61 -21.26
CA LEU A 339 -12.84 7.95 -21.24
C LEU A 339 -13.32 8.40 -19.86
N ALA A 340 -12.81 7.79 -18.79
CA ALA A 340 -13.09 8.23 -17.42
C ALA A 340 -12.61 9.67 -17.16
N LEU A 341 -11.45 10.06 -17.69
CA LEU A 341 -10.94 11.44 -17.58
C LEU A 341 -11.84 12.43 -18.33
N VAL A 342 -12.28 12.07 -19.54
CA VAL A 342 -13.23 12.87 -20.33
C VAL A 342 -14.56 13.02 -19.58
N ASP A 343 -15.09 11.95 -19.02
CA ASP A 343 -16.32 11.96 -18.22
C ASP A 343 -16.17 12.86 -16.98
N LEU A 344 -15.07 12.76 -16.22
CA LEU A 344 -14.80 13.68 -15.10
C LEU A 344 -14.73 15.14 -15.54
N ARG A 345 -14.14 15.41 -16.71
CA ARG A 345 -14.07 16.76 -17.25
C ARG A 345 -15.45 17.29 -17.66
N THR A 346 -16.27 16.47 -18.32
CA THR A 346 -17.65 16.83 -18.70
C THR A 346 -18.57 17.03 -17.49
N ARG A 347 -18.30 16.36 -16.37
CA ARG A 347 -18.96 16.60 -15.07
C ARG A 347 -18.55 17.93 -14.42
N GLY A 348 -17.59 18.66 -14.98
CA GLY A 348 -17.17 20.00 -14.54
C GLY A 348 -15.93 20.03 -13.65
N HIS A 349 -15.26 18.89 -13.42
CA HIS A 349 -14.06 18.85 -12.58
C HIS A 349 -12.83 19.43 -13.29
N ARG A 350 -11.87 19.93 -12.51
CA ARG A 350 -10.53 20.25 -13.01
C ARG A 350 -9.75 18.94 -13.03
N VAL A 351 -9.35 18.48 -14.21
CA VAL A 351 -8.67 17.19 -14.38
C VAL A 351 -7.26 17.41 -14.90
N VAL A 352 -6.29 16.97 -14.11
CA VAL A 352 -4.89 16.86 -14.50
C VAL A 352 -4.55 15.38 -14.62
N ALA A 353 -4.08 14.96 -15.79
CA ALA A 353 -3.60 13.61 -16.04
C ALA A 353 -2.07 13.60 -16.10
N VAL A 354 -1.46 12.93 -15.14
CA VAL A 354 -0.02 12.67 -15.06
C VAL A 354 0.27 11.37 -15.79
N ASP A 355 0.92 11.50 -16.94
CA ASP A 355 1.39 10.39 -17.71
C ASP A 355 2.73 9.91 -17.17
N VAL A 356 2.72 8.71 -16.58
CA VAL A 356 3.90 8.12 -15.96
C VAL A 356 4.73 7.31 -16.95
N LEU A 357 4.29 7.08 -18.19
CA LEU A 357 5.04 6.25 -19.12
C LEU A 357 6.11 7.11 -19.85
N PRO A 358 7.42 6.83 -19.65
CA PRO A 358 8.50 7.70 -20.14
C PRO A 358 8.73 7.64 -21.66
N GLY A 359 8.19 6.63 -22.34
CA GLY A 359 8.49 6.38 -23.75
C GLY A 359 7.66 5.25 -24.36
N SER A 360 8.31 4.39 -25.14
CA SER A 360 7.67 3.20 -25.71
C SER A 360 7.21 2.24 -24.60
N PRO A 361 6.00 1.67 -24.67
CA PRO A 361 5.54 0.67 -23.71
C PRO A 361 6.23 -0.68 -23.89
N PHE A 362 6.94 -0.88 -25.00
CA PHE A 362 7.61 -2.12 -25.39
C PHE A 362 9.09 -2.09 -25.00
N ALA A 363 9.68 -3.26 -24.77
CA ALA A 363 11.11 -3.42 -24.54
C ALA A 363 11.96 -3.03 -25.77
N ASP A 364 13.27 -2.86 -25.58
CA ASP A 364 14.23 -2.22 -26.50
C ASP A 364 14.46 -2.88 -27.88
N ASP A 365 13.58 -3.76 -28.35
CA ASP A 365 13.71 -4.50 -29.63
C ASP A 365 12.56 -4.23 -30.63
N THR A 366 11.89 -3.08 -30.50
CA THR A 366 10.86 -2.67 -31.49
C THR A 366 11.46 -1.99 -32.71
N ASP A 367 11.03 -2.41 -33.90
CA ASP A 367 11.29 -1.74 -35.19
C ASP A 367 11.02 -0.22 -35.08
N ALA A 368 11.95 0.58 -35.61
CA ALA A 368 11.85 2.04 -35.66
C ALA A 368 10.52 2.54 -36.25
N THR A 369 9.91 1.76 -37.16
CA THR A 369 8.59 2.06 -37.71
C THR A 369 7.52 2.00 -36.62
N ILE A 370 7.47 0.91 -35.85
CA ILE A 370 6.50 0.73 -34.75
C ILE A 370 6.66 1.85 -33.72
N ALA A 371 7.89 2.16 -33.33
CA ALA A 371 8.17 3.26 -32.40
C ALA A 371 7.74 4.64 -32.94
N ARG A 372 7.74 4.84 -34.26
CA ARG A 372 7.22 6.08 -34.88
C ARG A 372 5.70 6.11 -34.90
N TRP A 373 5.05 5.00 -35.26
CA TRP A 373 3.58 4.88 -35.23
C TRP A 373 3.05 5.10 -33.82
N TRP A 374 3.65 4.47 -32.81
CA TRP A 374 3.33 4.68 -31.40
C TRP A 374 3.39 6.15 -30.99
N ARG A 375 4.48 6.84 -31.31
CA ARG A 375 4.62 8.28 -30.99
C ARG A 375 3.55 9.14 -31.67
N LEU A 376 3.17 8.81 -32.90
CA LEU A 376 2.11 9.52 -33.62
C LEU A 376 0.74 9.30 -32.95
N GLU A 377 0.40 8.06 -32.64
CA GLU A 377 -0.85 7.70 -31.95
C GLU A 377 -0.94 8.40 -30.59
N ARG A 378 0.13 8.32 -29.78
CA ARG A 378 0.21 8.97 -28.47
C ARG A 378 0.08 10.49 -28.56
N SER A 379 0.67 11.12 -29.58
CA SER A 379 0.50 12.56 -29.83
C SER A 379 -0.92 12.94 -30.27
N GLY A 380 -1.63 12.02 -30.94
CA GLY A 380 -3.06 12.16 -31.26
C GLY A 380 -3.90 12.17 -29.99
N MET A 381 -3.76 11.12 -29.19
CA MET A 381 -4.45 10.99 -27.89
C MET A 381 -4.24 12.19 -26.98
N TYR A 382 -3.00 12.70 -26.88
CA TYR A 382 -2.71 13.88 -26.07
C TYR A 382 -3.50 15.11 -26.53
N ARG A 383 -3.55 15.35 -27.85
CA ARG A 383 -4.31 16.47 -28.41
C ARG A 383 -5.80 16.31 -28.15
N ASP A 384 -6.33 15.11 -28.27
CA ASP A 384 -7.76 14.85 -28.06
C ASP A 384 -8.15 15.10 -26.59
N LEU A 385 -7.36 14.61 -25.63
CA LEU A 385 -7.60 14.87 -24.20
C LEU A 385 -7.47 16.36 -23.85
N THR A 386 -6.46 17.05 -24.38
CA THR A 386 -6.29 18.49 -24.16
C THR A 386 -7.40 19.31 -24.83
N ALA A 387 -7.93 18.89 -25.98
CA ALA A 387 -9.05 19.56 -26.64
C ALA A 387 -10.33 19.53 -25.79
N VAL A 388 -10.53 18.47 -25.00
CA VAL A 388 -11.63 18.36 -24.02
C VAL A 388 -11.34 19.18 -22.75
N GLY A 389 -10.10 19.61 -22.54
CA GLY A 389 -9.67 20.42 -21.39
C GLY A 389 -9.15 19.60 -20.20
N VAL A 390 -8.65 18.39 -20.46
CA VAL A 390 -7.79 17.64 -19.52
C VAL A 390 -6.37 18.15 -19.66
N ASP A 391 -5.74 18.64 -18.59
CA ASP A 391 -4.33 19.02 -18.67
C ASP A 391 -3.45 17.78 -18.55
N LEU A 392 -2.51 17.63 -19.48
CA LEU A 392 -1.58 16.51 -19.47
C LEU A 392 -0.20 16.93 -18.97
N VAL A 393 0.36 16.12 -18.08
CA VAL A 393 1.72 16.28 -17.55
C VAL A 393 2.50 15.00 -17.83
N ALA A 394 3.48 15.08 -18.71
CA ALA A 394 4.41 13.97 -18.90
C ALA A 394 5.42 13.94 -17.75
N TRP A 395 5.48 12.83 -17.01
CA TRP A 395 6.38 12.66 -15.88
C TRP A 395 7.49 11.64 -16.21
N HIS A 396 8.71 12.16 -16.38
CA HIS A 396 9.90 11.34 -16.62
C HIS A 396 10.53 10.88 -15.30
N PRO A 397 11.07 9.64 -15.21
CA PRO A 397 11.71 9.11 -14.00
C PRO A 397 12.84 9.98 -13.43
N ASP A 398 13.55 10.72 -14.30
CA ASP A 398 14.69 11.57 -13.87
C ASP A 398 14.25 12.94 -13.30
N VAL A 399 12.96 13.25 -13.32
CA VAL A 399 12.42 14.54 -12.88
C VAL A 399 11.45 14.30 -11.73
N GLY A 400 11.65 14.99 -10.61
CA GLY A 400 10.70 14.90 -9.49
C GLY A 400 9.31 15.42 -9.89
N LEU A 401 8.25 14.79 -9.40
CA LEU A 401 6.86 15.12 -9.76
C LEU A 401 6.52 16.60 -9.50
N HIS A 402 7.02 17.15 -8.39
CA HIS A 402 6.85 18.56 -8.04
C HIS A 402 7.27 19.53 -9.16
N LEU A 403 8.37 19.24 -9.88
CA LEU A 403 8.83 20.05 -11.03
C LEU A 403 7.92 19.88 -12.24
N ALA A 404 7.50 18.64 -12.52
CA ALA A 404 6.60 18.34 -13.63
C ALA A 404 5.25 19.07 -13.46
N MET A 405 4.73 19.08 -12.23
CA MET A 405 3.48 19.76 -11.88
C MET A 405 3.60 21.30 -11.87
N HIS A 406 4.78 21.85 -11.56
CA HIS A 406 4.98 23.30 -11.52
C HIS A 406 4.76 23.99 -12.89
N VAL A 407 5.01 23.28 -13.99
CA VAL A 407 4.81 23.79 -15.36
C VAL A 407 3.34 24.15 -15.63
N LEU A 408 2.38 23.48 -14.97
CA LEU A 408 0.95 23.79 -15.10
C LEU A 408 0.58 25.15 -14.51
N GLY A 409 1.21 25.54 -13.40
CA GLY A 409 0.94 26.83 -12.74
C GLY A 409 1.40 28.03 -13.56
N ALA A 410 2.45 27.88 -14.37
CA ALA A 410 3.00 28.97 -15.18
C ALA A 410 2.25 29.16 -16.52
N GLY A 411 1.66 28.10 -17.09
CA GLY A 411 1.06 28.13 -18.43
C GLY A 411 -0.34 28.74 -18.52
N ALA A 412 -1.14 28.70 -17.45
CA ALA A 412 -2.55 29.11 -17.49
C ALA A 412 -2.79 30.64 -17.51
N GLY A 413 -1.73 31.45 -17.31
CA GLY A 413 -1.83 32.91 -17.24
C GLY A 413 -1.94 33.66 -18.57
N THR A 414 -1.71 33.01 -19.72
CA THR A 414 -1.54 33.74 -21.00
C THR A 414 -2.66 33.54 -22.03
N GLY A 415 -3.68 32.72 -21.72
CA GLY A 415 -4.64 32.24 -22.72
C GLY A 415 -6.11 32.56 -22.48
N ARG A 416 -6.47 33.65 -21.81
CA ARG A 416 -7.89 34.05 -21.69
C ARG A 416 -8.09 35.56 -21.63
N ARG A 417 -7.64 36.23 -22.70
CA ARG A 417 -8.19 37.51 -23.12
C ARG A 417 -8.86 37.31 -24.48
N ARG A 418 -10.19 37.21 -24.47
CA ARG A 418 -11.09 37.77 -25.49
C ARG A 418 -12.52 37.74 -24.97
#